data_AF-A0A554KT91-F1
#
_entry.id   AF-A0A554KT91-F1
#
_cell.length_a   1.000
_cell.length_b   1.000
_cell.length_c   1.000
_cell.angle_alpha   90.00
_cell.angle_beta   90.00
_cell.angle_gamma   90.00
#
_symmetry.space_group_name_H-M   'P 1'
#
loop_
_entity.id
_entity.type
_entity.pdbx_description
1 polymer ?
#
loop_
_entity_poly.entity_id
_entity_poly.type
_entity_poly.pdbx_seq_one_letter_code
_entity_poly.pdbx_strand_id
1 'polypeptide(L)' 'MEPTSRVVLDSSVILAFYNEIDHFHLESLQVAEKLGQVTSIIHPYVIQEVSTLLTYRLGVGAARRHRVDSDCY' A
#
# COMPACT_ATOMS: atom_id res chain seq x y z
N MET A 1 -22.19 -9.51 4.91
CA MET A 1 -21.82 -10.22 3.66
C MET A 1 -20.32 -10.38 3.69
N GLU A 2 -19.81 -11.60 3.59
CA GLU A 2 -18.39 -11.82 3.37
C GLU A 2 -18.00 -11.19 2.02
N PRO A 3 -16.86 -10.46 1.94
CA PRO A 3 -16.37 -9.96 0.65
C PRO A 3 -16.12 -11.16 -0.27
N THR A 4 -16.82 -11.22 -1.40
CA THR A 4 -16.73 -12.35 -2.34
C THR A 4 -15.47 -12.29 -3.21
N SER A 5 -14.78 -11.14 -3.25
CA SER A 5 -13.58 -10.93 -4.05
C SER A 5 -12.36 -10.69 -3.16
N ARG A 6 -11.25 -11.36 -3.50
CA ARG A 6 -9.94 -11.21 -2.86
C ARG A 6 -8.97 -10.65 -3.86
N VAL A 7 -8.21 -9.64 -3.46
CA VAL A 7 -7.21 -8.98 -4.31
C VAL A 7 -5.85 -9.05 -3.62
N VAL A 8 -4.84 -9.51 -4.35
CA VAL A 8 -3.45 -9.45 -3.89
C VAL A 8 -2.88 -8.09 -4.27
N LEU A 9 -2.29 -7.41 -3.30
CA LEU A 9 -1.64 -6.12 -3.53
C LEU A 9 -0.14 -6.32 -3.74
N ASP A 10 0.36 -5.66 -4.77
CA ASP A 10 1.79 -5.58 -5.08
C ASP A 10 2.40 -4.31 -4.47
N SER A 11 3.73 -4.29 -4.31
CA SER A 11 4.46 -3.16 -3.74
C SER A 11 4.28 -1.88 -4.55
N SER A 12 4.14 -1.97 -5.88
CA SER A 12 3.95 -0.84 -6.78
C SER A 12 2.74 0.04 -6.42
N VAL A 13 1.58 -0.58 -6.16
CA VAL A 13 0.34 0.15 -5.81
C VAL A 13 0.49 0.87 -4.47
N ILE A 14 1.10 0.20 -3.49
CA ILE A 14 1.30 0.74 -2.15
C ILE A 14 2.32 1.89 -2.19
N LEU A 15 3.38 1.77 -2.98
CA LEU A 15 4.37 2.83 -3.16
C LEU A 15 3.77 4.08 -3.79
N ALA A 16 2.99 3.91 -4.86
CA ALA A 16 2.29 5.02 -5.50
C ALA A 16 1.34 5.72 -4.53
N PHE A 17 0.69 4.97 -3.63
CA PHE A 17 -0.18 5.53 -2.59
C PHE A 17 0.54 6.45 -1.62
N TYR A 18 1.73 6.09 -1.13
CA TYR A 18 2.48 6.93 -0.18
C TYR A 18 3.35 8.02 -0.83
N ASN A 19 3.60 7.95 -2.15
CA ASN A 19 4.48 8.85 -2.87
C ASN A 19 3.69 9.86 -3.72
N GLU A 20 3.46 11.06 -3.18
CA GLU A 20 2.64 12.11 -3.81
C GLU A 20 3.16 12.59 -5.19
N ILE A 21 4.45 12.38 -5.48
CA ILE A 21 5.07 12.74 -6.77
C ILE A 21 5.12 11.56 -7.76
N ASP A 22 4.60 10.39 -7.38
CA ASP A 22 4.51 9.24 -8.29
C ASP A 22 3.50 9.52 -9.41
N HIS A 23 3.83 9.11 -10.64
CA HIS A 23 2.95 9.29 -11.78
C HIS A 23 1.58 8.61 -11.58
N PHE A 24 1.54 7.51 -10.81
CA PHE A 24 0.33 6.74 -10.53
C PHE A 24 -0.31 7.06 -9.18
N HIS A 25 0.07 8.17 -8.53
CA HIS A 25 -0.43 8.50 -7.19
C HIS A 25 -1.97 8.61 -7.19
N LEU A 26 -2.56 9.32 -8.15
CA LEU A 26 -4.02 9.49 -8.23
C LEU A 26 -4.76 8.18 -8.47
N GLU A 27 -4.25 7.34 -9.36
CA GLU A 27 -4.80 6.01 -9.65
C GLU A 27 -4.74 5.11 -8.41
N SER A 28 -3.65 5.18 -7.64
CA SER A 28 -3.50 4.39 -6.42
C SER A 28 -4.51 4.78 -5.33
N LEU A 29 -4.85 6.08 -5.22
CA LEU A 29 -5.92 6.54 -4.33
C LEU A 29 -7.28 5.97 -4.73
N GLN A 30 -7.58 5.96 -6.04
CA GLN A 30 -8.82 5.36 -6.56
C GLN A 30 -8.88 3.84 -6.34
N VAL A 31 -7.73 3.15 -6.38
CA VAL A 31 -7.66 1.73 -6.02
C VAL A 31 -7.96 1.58 -4.53
N ALA A 32 -7.35 2.38 -3.66
CA ALA A 32 -7.57 2.33 -2.21
C ALA A 32 -9.06 2.49 -1.83
N GLU A 33 -9.78 3.39 -2.50
CA GLU A 33 -11.24 3.55 -2.30
C GLU A 33 -12.02 2.26 -2.63
N LYS A 34 -11.63 1.55 -3.69
CA LYS A 34 -12.26 0.29 -4.10
C LYS A 34 -11.89 -0.87 -3.18
N LEU A 35 -10.72 -0.81 -2.53
CA LEU A 35 -10.28 -1.84 -1.59
C LEU A 35 -11.17 -1.94 -0.36
N GLY A 36 -11.85 -0.86 0.04
CA GLY A 36 -12.84 -0.91 1.13
C GLY A 36 -14.04 -1.84 0.87
N GLN A 37 -14.19 -2.37 -0.34
CA GLN A 37 -15.28 -3.27 -0.75
C GLN A 37 -14.84 -4.73 -0.95
N VAL A 38 -13.54 -5.02 -0.85
CA VAL A 38 -12.96 -6.35 -1.12
C VAL A 38 -11.98 -6.73 -0.02
N THR A 39 -11.64 -8.02 0.10
CA THR A 39 -10.56 -8.44 0.99
C THR A 39 -9.22 -8.22 0.29
N SER A 40 -8.40 -7.29 0.80
CA SER A 40 -7.01 -7.12 0.37
C SER A 40 -6.11 -8.14 1.07
N ILE A 41 -5.17 -8.71 0.31
CA ILE A 41 -4.13 -9.61 0.81
C ILE A 41 -2.78 -9.00 0.49
N ILE A 42 -1.96 -8.79 1.51
CA ILE A 42 -0.60 -8.28 1.38
C ILE A 42 0.35 -9.34 1.92
N HIS A 43 1.30 -9.79 1.09
CA HIS A 43 2.32 -10.73 1.54
C HIS A 43 3.38 -10.02 2.41
N PRO A 44 3.94 -10.63 3.47
CA PRO A 44 4.95 -9.99 4.31
C PRO A 44 6.19 -9.45 3.56
N TYR A 45 6.60 -10.11 2.47
CA TYR A 45 7.69 -9.60 1.61
C TYR A 45 7.34 -8.31 0.87
N VAL A 46 6.07 -8.08 0.54
CA VAL A 46 5.62 -6.82 -0.04
C VAL A 46 5.74 -5.70 1.01
N ILE A 47 5.36 -5.96 2.26
CA ILE A 47 5.51 -4.99 3.37
C ILE A 47 6.98 -4.62 3.58
N GLN A 48 7.87 -5.61 3.56
CA GLN A 48 9.32 -5.40 3.69
C GLN A 48 9.89 -4.58 2.53
N GLU A 49 9.49 -4.91 1.29
CA GLU A 49 9.89 -4.18 0.09
C GLU A 49 9.43 -2.72 0.13
N VAL A 50 8.15 -2.48 0.40
CA VAL A 50 7.57 -1.13 0.49
C VAL A 50 8.28 -0.32 1.57
N SER A 51 8.47 -0.89 2.76
CA SER A 51 9.19 -0.21 3.87
C SER A 51 10.60 0.20 3.45
N THR A 52 11.31 -0.68 2.74
CA THR A 52 12.66 -0.43 2.23
C THR A 52 12.64 0.70 1.20
N LEU A 53 11.78 0.61 0.21
CA LEU A 53 11.69 1.58 -0.89
C LEU A 53 11.20 2.96 -0.42
N LEU A 54 10.22 3.03 0.49
CA LEU A 54 9.81 4.30 1.10
C LEU A 54 10.93 4.94 1.91
N THR A 55 11.71 4.14 2.66
CA THR A 55 12.86 4.64 3.40
C THR A 55 13.90 5.27 2.46
N TYR A 56 14.21 4.62 1.35
CA TYR A 56 15.19 5.13 0.40
C TYR A 56 14.69 6.32 -0.43
N ARG A 57 13.41 6.33 -0.83
CA ARG A 57 12.85 7.37 -1.71
C ARG A 57 12.36 8.60 -0.98
N LEU A 58 11.73 8.43 0.18
CA LEU A 58 11.01 9.48 0.91
C LEU A 58 11.52 9.68 2.35
N GLY A 59 12.51 8.89 2.76
CA GLY A 59 13.05 8.90 4.12
C GLY A 59 12.22 8.09 5.12
N VAL A 60 12.73 8.01 6.35
CA VAL A 60 12.19 7.14 7.42
C VAL A 60 10.75 7.52 7.82
N GLY A 61 10.35 8.79 7.63
CA GLY A 61 9.01 9.26 7.99
C GLY A 61 7.89 8.55 7.21
N ALA A 62 8.07 8.38 5.89
CA ALA A 62 7.09 7.70 5.06
C ALA A 62 7.00 6.20 5.39
N ALA A 63 8.14 5.54 5.62
CA ALA A 63 8.18 4.14 6.02
C ALA A 63 7.51 3.88 7.37
N ARG A 64 7.63 4.82 8.34
CA ARG A 64 6.93 4.71 9.63
C ARG A 64 5.42 4.79 9.49
N ARG A 65 4.88 5.65 8.62
CA ARG A 65 3.44 5.73 8.35
C ARG A 65 2.94 4.39 7.79
N HIS A 66 3.63 3.86 6.78
CA HIS A 66 3.30 2.55 6.22
C HIS A 66 3.31 1.41 7.25
N ARG A 67 4.27 1.42 8.18
CA ARG A 67 4.33 0.41 9.25
C ARG A 67 3.12 0.46 10.17
N VAL A 68 2.68 1.65 10.59
CA VAL A 68 1.48 1.81 11.44
C VAL A 68 0.24 1.29 10.72
N ASP A 69 0.13 1.57 9.42
CA ASP A 69 -1.02 1.12 8.63
C ASP A 69 -0.98 -0.39 8.38
N SER A 70 0.21 -1.00 8.29
CA SER A 70 0.39 -2.44 8.09
C SER A 70 0.09 -3.27 9.34
N ASP A 71 0.26 -2.71 10.54
CA ASP A 71 -0.08 -3.38 11.81
C ASP A 71 -1.61 -3.49 12.01
N CYS A 72 -2.42 -2.87 11.15
CA CYS A 72 -3.88 -2.88 11.20
C CYS A 72 -4.55 -3.94 10.29
N TYR A 73 -3.78 -4.68 9.50
CA TYR A 73 -4.27 -5.70 8.55
C TYR A 73 -3.90 -7.13 8.95
#